data_AF-A0A7V4L7W7-F1
#
_entry.id   AF-A0A7V4L7W7-F1
#
_cell.length_a   1.000
_cell.length_b   1.000
_cell.length_c   1.000
_cell.angle_alpha   90.00
_cell.angle_beta   90.00
_cell.angle_gamma   90.00
#
_symmetry.space_group_name_H-M   'P 1'
#
loop_
_entity.id
_entity.type
_entity.pdbx_description
1 polymer ?
#
loop_
_entity_poly.entity_id
_entity_poly.type
_entity_poly.pdbx_seq_one_letter_code
_entity_poly.pdbx_strand_id
1 'polypeptide(L)'
;MLSLNGELNIDVLNPKGVPSGVDVTAVAVDMFFSPLWHFGTDGVDVFVGPRFGVSGIAISEKSGSTTTRTSYTGIGYGLNAGFGIPLGNLAVGGMFSYTGRSPSEGCVERTGYSETCGDYQGDDLHSVAFSGILLF
;
A
#
# COMPACT_ATOMS: atom_id res chain seq x y z
N MET A 1 -0.16 -15.42 -21.11
CA MET A 1 0.61 -16.10 -20.04
C MET A 1 0.08 -15.62 -18.68
N LEU A 2 0.19 -16.40 -17.61
CA LEU A 2 -0.24 -16.02 -16.25
C LEU A 2 0.98 -16.00 -15.32
N SER A 3 1.19 -14.91 -14.59
CA SER A 3 2.15 -14.83 -13.48
C SER A 3 1.41 -14.66 -12.16
N LEU A 4 2.03 -15.12 -11.09
CA LEU A 4 1.54 -14.95 -9.72
C LEU A 4 2.55 -14.10 -8.96
N ASN A 5 2.14 -12.90 -8.55
CA ASN A 5 3.05 -11.96 -7.91
C ASN A 5 2.66 -11.76 -6.45
N GLY A 6 3.65 -11.81 -5.56
CA GLY A 6 3.54 -11.34 -4.18
C GLY A 6 4.19 -9.98 -4.06
N GLU A 7 3.54 -9.03 -3.40
CA GLU A 7 4.04 -7.68 -3.22
C GLU A 7 4.00 -7.29 -1.74
N LEU A 8 5.10 -6.70 -1.25
CA LEU A 8 5.19 -6.09 0.07
C LEU A 8 5.51 -4.61 -0.12
N ASN A 9 4.65 -3.73 0.38
CA ASN A 9 4.86 -2.30 0.37
C ASN A 9 5.04 -1.80 1.80
N ILE A 10 6.03 -0.95 2.02
CA ILE A 10 6.28 -0.27 3.29
C ILE A 10 6.49 1.21 2.96
N ASP A 11 5.48 2.02 3.23
CA ASP A 11 5.45 3.43 2.89
C ASP A 11 5.59 4.28 4.15
N VAL A 12 6.68 5.05 4.24
CA VAL A 12 6.78 6.13 5.24
C VAL A 12 6.02 7.33 4.69
N LEU A 13 4.87 7.60 5.29
CA LEU A 13 3.96 8.66 4.86
C LEU A 13 4.45 10.01 5.37
N ASN A 14 4.18 11.07 4.59
CA ASN A 14 4.45 12.45 4.97
C ASN A 14 3.12 13.18 5.23
N PRO A 15 2.64 13.24 6.49
CA PRO A 15 1.37 13.86 6.84
C PRO A 15 1.41 15.37 6.56
N LYS A 16 0.35 15.90 5.91
CA LYS A 16 0.20 17.34 5.67
C LYS A 16 -0.77 17.95 6.69
N GLY A 17 -0.61 19.24 6.96
CA GLY A 17 -1.51 19.97 7.88
C GLY A 17 -1.25 19.69 9.36
N VAL A 18 -0.04 19.25 9.71
CA VAL A 18 0.35 19.00 11.10
C VAL A 18 0.41 20.33 11.88
N PRO A 19 -0.31 20.46 13.02
CA PRO A 19 -0.27 21.66 13.85
C PRO A 19 1.14 21.94 14.40
N SER A 20 1.46 23.22 14.63
CA SER A 20 2.75 23.59 15.22
C SER A 20 2.94 22.95 16.60
N GLY A 21 4.11 22.36 16.83
CA GLY A 21 4.45 21.67 18.09
C GLY A 21 3.94 20.22 18.19
N VAL A 22 3.37 19.68 17.11
CA VAL A 22 3.01 18.28 16.98
C VAL A 22 3.94 17.61 15.96
N ASP A 23 4.55 16.49 16.34
CA ASP A 23 5.28 15.63 15.42
C ASP A 23 4.39 14.45 15.03
N VAL A 24 4.19 14.22 13.73
CA VAL A 24 3.40 13.09 13.23
C VAL A 24 4.27 12.22 12.34
N THR A 25 4.37 10.95 12.68
CA THR A 25 4.98 9.91 11.85
C THR A 25 3.89 8.92 11.46
N ALA A 26 3.79 8.58 10.17
CA ALA A 26 2.86 7.57 9.71
C ALA A 26 3.55 6.58 8.79
N VAL A 27 3.20 5.30 8.93
CA VAL A 27 3.73 4.19 8.14
C VAL A 27 2.56 3.36 7.65
N ALA A 28 2.51 3.06 6.36
CA ALA A 28 1.60 2.06 5.80
C ALA A 28 2.39 0.81 5.41
N VAL A 29 1.82 -0.35 5.69
CA VAL A 29 2.36 -1.66 5.32
C VAL A 29 1.27 -2.44 4.62
N ASP A 30 1.56 -2.93 3.43
CA ASP A 30 0.62 -3.77 2.69
C ASP A 30 1.28 -5.03 2.16
N MET A 31 0.55 -6.13 2.22
CA MET A 31 0.93 -7.38 1.60
C MET A 31 -0.15 -7.79 0.61
N PHE A 32 0.21 -7.85 -0.67
CA PHE A 32 -0.70 -8.15 -1.76
C PHE A 32 -0.32 -9.43 -2.50
N PHE A 33 -1.35 -10.13 -2.95
CA PHE A 33 -1.27 -11.14 -3.99
C PHE A 33 -1.92 -10.60 -5.27
N SER A 34 -1.17 -10.68 -6.37
CA SER A 34 -1.50 -10.05 -7.63
C SER A 34 -1.30 -11.04 -8.79
N PRO A 35 -2.31 -11.84 -9.17
CA PRO A 35 -2.23 -12.63 -10.41
C PRO A 35 -2.25 -11.68 -11.61
N LEU A 36 -1.25 -11.77 -12.50
CA LEU A 36 -1.16 -10.92 -13.69
C LEU A 36 -1.31 -11.76 -14.96
N TRP A 37 -2.19 -11.32 -15.85
CA TRP A 37 -2.28 -11.84 -17.21
C TRP A 37 -1.40 -11.04 -18.13
N HIS A 38 -0.55 -11.75 -18.87
CA HIS A 38 0.36 -11.23 -19.87
C HIS A 38 -0.21 -11.47 -21.27
N PHE A 39 -0.27 -10.41 -22.05
CA PHE A 39 -0.75 -10.34 -23.42
C PHE A 39 0.16 -9.41 -24.22
N GLY A 40 0.63 -9.85 -25.37
CA GLY A 40 1.64 -9.10 -26.08
C GLY A 40 2.14 -9.78 -27.34
N THR A 41 3.10 -9.13 -27.97
CA THR A 41 3.85 -9.64 -29.13
C THR A 41 5.33 -9.67 -28.76
N ASP A 42 6.18 -10.21 -29.63
CA ASP A 42 7.64 -10.28 -29.41
C ASP A 42 8.31 -8.93 -29.13
N GLY A 43 7.64 -7.80 -29.42
CA GLY A 43 8.17 -6.45 -29.16
C GLY A 43 7.64 -5.77 -27.90
N VAL A 44 6.51 -6.21 -27.33
CA VAL A 44 5.87 -5.60 -26.15
C VAL A 44 5.06 -6.65 -25.41
N ASP A 45 5.32 -6.80 -24.11
CA ASP A 45 4.49 -7.55 -23.17
C ASP A 45 3.65 -6.57 -22.36
N VAL A 46 2.32 -6.77 -22.33
CA VAL A 46 1.40 -5.98 -21.51
C VAL A 46 0.84 -6.91 -20.45
N PHE A 47 0.80 -6.46 -19.20
CA PHE A 47 0.28 -7.25 -18.09
C PHE A 47 -0.75 -6.47 -17.29
N VAL A 48 -1.81 -7.16 -16.89
CA VAL A 48 -2.89 -6.60 -16.06
C VAL A 48 -3.37 -7.62 -15.06
N GLY A 49 -3.83 -7.18 -13.90
CA GLY A 49 -4.45 -8.09 -12.94
C GLY A 49 -4.92 -7.41 -11.67
N PRO A 50 -5.85 -8.03 -10.93
CA PRO A 50 -6.28 -7.54 -9.64
C PRO A 50 -5.15 -7.66 -8.62
N ARG A 51 -5.29 -6.89 -7.55
CA ARG A 51 -4.50 -6.99 -6.34
C ARG A 51 -5.46 -7.20 -5.19
N PHE A 52 -5.19 -8.16 -4.31
CA PHE A 52 -5.91 -8.29 -3.06
C PHE A 52 -4.94 -8.61 -1.94
N GLY A 53 -5.22 -8.17 -0.73
CA GLY A 53 -4.26 -8.29 0.34
C GLY A 53 -4.75 -7.84 1.70
N VAL A 54 -3.81 -7.78 2.62
CA VAL A 54 -3.98 -7.17 3.93
C VAL A 54 -3.23 -5.85 3.97
N SER A 55 -3.80 -4.89 4.68
CA SER A 55 -3.25 -3.54 4.84
C SER A 55 -3.21 -3.17 6.32
N GLY A 56 -2.17 -2.43 6.68
CA GLY A 56 -1.97 -1.89 8.01
C GLY A 56 -1.43 -0.48 7.93
N ILE A 57 -1.91 0.42 8.77
CA ILE A 57 -1.42 1.80 8.86
C ILE A 57 -1.17 2.10 10.32
N ALA A 58 0.01 2.60 10.66
CA ALA A 58 0.35 3.05 11.99
C ALA A 58 0.67 4.54 11.95
N ILE A 59 0.07 5.31 12.85
CA ILE A 59 0.24 6.75 13.01
C ILE A 59 0.70 6.99 14.44
N SER A 60 1.78 7.74 14.61
CA SER A 60 2.29 8.17 15.90
C SER A 60 2.30 9.69 15.92
N GLU A 61 1.50 10.26 16.82
CA GLU A 61 1.39 11.68 17.06
C GLU A 61 2.04 12.00 18.40
N LYS A 62 2.96 12.96 18.42
CA LYS A 62 3.60 13.44 19.64
C LYS A 62 3.34 14.92 19.81
N SER A 63 2.75 15.30 20.94
CA SER A 63 2.51 16.69 21.33
C SER A 63 3.01 16.90 22.75
N GLY A 64 4.10 17.66 22.90
CA GLY A 64 4.79 17.82 24.19
C GLY A 64 5.28 16.49 24.76
N SER A 65 4.83 16.13 25.96
CA SER A 65 5.15 14.86 26.63
C SER A 65 4.18 13.72 26.31
N THR A 66 3.11 13.99 25.55
CA THR A 66 2.07 13.01 25.24
C THR A 66 2.31 12.43 23.86
N THR A 67 2.37 11.10 23.79
CA THR A 67 2.34 10.34 22.53
C THR A 67 1.01 9.61 22.42
N THR A 68 0.38 9.74 21.26
CA THR A 68 -0.80 8.97 20.85
C THR A 68 -0.40 8.13 19.65
N ARG A 69 -0.66 6.82 19.71
CA ARG A 69 -0.50 5.91 18.58
C ARG A 69 -1.87 5.46 18.13
N THR A 70 -2.08 5.50 16.83
CA THR A 70 -3.30 5.02 16.20
C THR A 70 -2.91 4.02 15.12
N SER A 71 -3.47 2.83 15.15
CA SER A 71 -3.25 1.84 14.10
C SER A 71 -4.56 1.40 13.47
N TYR A 72 -4.52 1.19 12.17
CA TYR A 72 -5.63 0.67 11.38
C TYR A 72 -5.20 -0.61 10.71
N THR A 73 -6.04 -1.63 10.74
CA THR A 73 -5.83 -2.85 9.96
C THR A 73 -7.07 -3.17 9.14
N GLY A 74 -6.88 -3.83 8.00
CA GLY A 74 -7.99 -4.21 7.15
C GLY A 74 -7.54 -4.84 5.85
N ILE A 75 -8.43 -4.80 4.86
CA ILE A 75 -8.21 -5.43 3.56
C ILE A 75 -7.74 -4.41 2.53
N GLY A 76 -6.80 -4.84 1.69
CA GLY A 76 -6.39 -4.12 0.50
C GLY A 76 -7.02 -4.74 -0.74
N TYR A 77 -7.42 -3.90 -1.68
CA TYR A 77 -7.84 -4.30 -3.02
C TYR A 77 -7.28 -3.35 -4.07
N GLY A 78 -7.19 -3.78 -5.32
CA GLY A 78 -6.56 -2.94 -6.33
C GLY A 78 -6.43 -3.57 -7.70
N LEU A 79 -5.69 -2.87 -8.56
CA LEU A 79 -5.39 -3.28 -9.92
C LEU A 79 -3.95 -2.91 -10.25
N ASN A 80 -3.24 -3.82 -10.92
CA ASN A 80 -1.99 -3.56 -11.61
C ASN A 80 -2.23 -3.57 -13.11
N ALA A 81 -1.62 -2.62 -13.81
CA ALA A 81 -1.55 -2.58 -15.27
C ALA A 81 -0.18 -2.07 -15.69
N GLY A 82 0.48 -2.72 -16.63
CA GLY A 82 1.80 -2.28 -17.07
C GLY A 82 2.21 -2.88 -18.39
N PHE A 83 3.39 -2.48 -18.84
CA PHE A 83 3.99 -2.98 -20.05
C PHE A 83 5.49 -3.15 -19.86
N GLY A 84 6.09 -4.04 -20.65
CA GLY A 84 7.52 -4.31 -20.70
C GLY A 84 7.97 -4.52 -22.13
N ILE A 85 9.19 -4.08 -22.43
CA ILE A 85 9.87 -4.37 -23.70
C ILE A 85 10.85 -5.51 -23.41
N PRO A 86 10.70 -6.68 -24.07
CA PRO A 86 11.64 -7.78 -23.92
C PRO A 86 13.00 -7.43 -24.56
N LEU A 87 14.06 -7.66 -23.79
CA LEU A 87 15.47 -7.45 -24.08
C LEU A 87 16.22 -8.76 -23.83
N GLY A 88 16.04 -9.73 -24.73
CA GLY A 88 16.56 -11.08 -24.56
C GLY A 88 15.80 -11.84 -23.47
N ASN A 89 16.47 -12.16 -22.36
CA ASN A 89 15.88 -12.89 -21.22
C ASN A 89 15.36 -11.97 -20.10
N LEU A 90 15.20 -10.68 -20.38
CA LEU A 90 14.75 -9.68 -19.42
C LEU A 90 13.68 -8.84 -20.10
N ALA A 91 12.61 -8.45 -19.42
CA ALA A 91 11.73 -7.39 -19.89
C ALA A 91 11.81 -6.18 -18.95
N VAL A 92 11.92 -4.99 -19.53
CA VAL A 92 12.00 -3.71 -18.81
C VAL A 92 10.81 -2.85 -19.16
N GLY A 93 10.17 -2.25 -18.16
CA GLY A 93 9.11 -1.31 -18.44
C GLY A 93 8.52 -0.65 -17.21
N GLY A 94 7.23 -0.36 -17.27
CA GLY A 94 6.51 0.38 -16.25
C GLY A 94 5.24 -0.32 -15.81
N MET A 95 4.89 -0.15 -14.55
CA MET A 95 3.66 -0.65 -13.94
C MET A 95 2.95 0.48 -13.22
N PHE A 96 1.68 0.63 -13.53
CA PHE A 96 0.71 1.42 -12.81
C PHE A 96 -0.02 0.52 -11.80
N SER A 97 -0.17 1.01 -10.59
CA SER A 97 -0.83 0.30 -9.51
C SER A 97 -1.84 1.21 -8.83
N TYR A 98 -3.08 0.76 -8.75
CA TYR A 98 -4.12 1.36 -7.91
C TYR A 98 -4.35 0.47 -6.69
N THR A 99 -4.39 1.08 -5.52
CA THR A 99 -4.64 0.40 -4.24
C THR A 99 -5.71 1.15 -3.46
N GLY A 100 -6.80 0.47 -3.14
CA GLY A 100 -7.75 0.81 -2.09
C GLY A 100 -7.44 0.03 -0.82
N ARG A 101 -7.55 0.67 0.34
CA ARG A 101 -7.41 0.06 1.66
C ARG A 101 -8.71 0.33 2.42
N SER A 102 -9.38 -0.73 2.81
CA SER A 102 -10.60 -0.67 3.61
C SER A 102 -10.27 -1.09 5.04
N PRO A 103 -10.11 -0.13 5.97
CA PRO A 103 -9.78 -0.44 7.34
C PRO A 103 -11.00 -1.02 8.04
N SER A 104 -10.84 -2.17 8.70
CA SER A 104 -11.91 -2.84 9.46
C SER A 104 -11.77 -2.61 10.96
N GLU A 105 -10.55 -2.49 11.46
CA GLU A 105 -10.26 -2.32 12.89
C GLU A 105 -9.33 -1.13 13.11
N GLY A 106 -9.63 -0.33 14.13
CA GLY A 106 -8.80 0.77 14.57
C GLY A 106 -8.47 0.64 16.06
N CYS A 107 -7.19 0.79 16.41
CA CYS A 107 -6.71 0.82 17.78
C CYS A 107 -6.09 2.17 18.10
N VAL A 108 -6.30 2.64 19.34
CA VAL A 108 -5.70 3.89 19.85
C VAL A 108 -5.03 3.62 21.19
N GLU A 109 -3.76 3.98 21.29
CA GLU A 109 -2.94 3.95 22.51
C GLU A 109 -2.55 5.40 22.86
N ARG A 110 -2.73 5.79 24.12
CA ARG A 110 -2.29 7.09 24.65
C ARG A 110 -1.35 6.88 25.82
N THR A 111 -0.38 7.79 25.97
CA THR A 111 0.58 7.73 27.09
C THR A 111 -0.13 7.63 28.43
N GLY A 112 0.11 6.56 29.17
CA GLY A 112 -0.49 6.30 30.49
C GLY A 112 -1.85 5.59 30.47
N TYR A 113 -2.35 5.19 29.29
CA TYR A 113 -3.61 4.45 29.12
C TYR A 113 -3.37 3.15 28.37
N SER A 114 -4.24 2.16 28.59
CA SER A 114 -4.25 0.93 27.78
C SER A 114 -4.75 1.21 26.37
N GLU A 115 -4.25 0.43 25.40
CA GLU A 115 -4.79 0.41 24.06
C GLU A 115 -6.29 0.04 24.06
N THR A 116 -7.07 0.73 23.23
CA THR A 116 -8.48 0.42 22.99
C THR A 116 -8.69 0.23 21.51
N CYS A 117 -9.27 -0.91 21.12
CA CYS A 117 -9.57 -1.26 19.74
C CYS A 117 -11.07 -1.34 19.51
N GLY A 118 -11.50 -1.07 18.28
CA GLY A 118 -12.88 -1.25 17.86
C GLY A 118 -13.02 -1.25 16.35
N ASP A 119 -14.23 -1.57 15.91
CA ASP A 119 -14.60 -1.54 14.50
C ASP A 119 -14.41 -0.12 13.95
N TYR A 120 -13.74 -0.04 12.80
CA TYR A 120 -13.57 1.21 12.09
C TYR A 120 -14.66 1.33 11.02
N GLN A 121 -15.42 2.43 11.06
CA GLN A 121 -16.34 2.82 10.01
C GLN A 121 -15.94 4.19 9.47
N GLY A 122 -14.97 4.19 8.57
CA GLY A 122 -14.54 5.36 7.82
C GLY A 122 -14.38 5.03 6.36
N ASP A 123 -14.00 6.05 5.58
CA ASP A 123 -13.80 5.91 4.14
C ASP A 123 -12.54 5.10 3.83
N ASP A 124 -12.58 4.40 2.69
CA ASP A 124 -11.42 3.71 2.15
C ASP A 124 -10.31 4.71 1.76
N LEU A 125 -9.06 4.30 1.99
CA LEU A 125 -7.89 5.06 1.58
C LEU A 125 -7.42 4.59 0.21
N HIS A 126 -7.20 5.53 -0.70
CA HIS A 126 -6.80 5.22 -2.07
C HIS A 126 -5.41 5.78 -2.38
N SER A 127 -4.59 4.98 -3.06
CA SER A 127 -3.29 5.41 -3.58
C SER A 127 -3.09 4.92 -5.01
N VAL A 128 -2.33 5.72 -5.76
CA VAL A 128 -1.88 5.40 -7.10
C VAL A 128 -0.36 5.43 -7.11
N ALA A 129 0.27 4.41 -7.68
CA ALA A 129 1.71 4.32 -7.81
C ALA A 129 2.09 4.03 -9.26
N PHE A 130 3.28 4.51 -9.63
CA PHE A 130 3.94 4.16 -10.89
C PHE A 130 5.35 3.67 -10.56
N SER A 131 5.66 2.46 -11.01
CA SER A 131 6.91 1.76 -10.69
C SER A 131 7.59 1.29 -11.98
N GLY A 132 8.92 1.38 -12.02
CA GLY A 132 9.70 0.67 -13.02
C GLY A 132 9.73 -0.83 -12.69
N ILE A 133 9.67 -1.68 -13.71
CA ILE A 133 9.68 -3.13 -13.53
C ILE A 133 10.79 -3.81 -14.34
N LEU A 134 11.31 -4.89 -13.78
CA LEU A 134 12.24 -5.83 -14.40
C LEU A 134 11.64 -7.23 -14.24
N LEU A 135 11.37 -7.90 -15.36
CA LEU A 135 10.82 -9.27 -15.41
C LEU A 135 11.87 -10.21 -15.99
N PHE A 136 12.01 -11.40 -15.40
CA PHE A 136 12.96 -12.44 -15.80
C PHE A 136 12.23 -13.70 -16.26
#